data_AF-A0A973ZK63-F1
#
_entry.id   AF-A0A973ZK63-F1
#
_cell.length_a   1.000
_cell.length_b   1.000
_cell.length_c   1.000
_cell.angle_alpha   90.00
_cell.angle_beta   90.00
_cell.angle_gamma   90.00
#
_symmetry.space_group_name_H-M   'P 1'
#
loop_
_entity.id
_entity.type
_entity.pdbx_description
1 polymer ?
#
loop_
_entity_poly.entity_id
_entity_poly.type
_entity_poly.pdbx_seq_one_letter_code
_entity_poly.pdbx_strand_id
1 'polypeptide(L)'
;MLALTPHGYAATTARSIAALGGFAPGVIYYHFTDLDDLFLATAAFTSEEREARYRAGTAGVTTAVQLVDRLRDLYAEDVGSGHIEAVQELMAAARPGSPLAAAMARETRRWEALAEEVLRTLLRGKPLARLVNVPTAARAAVAYYLGMQTLTHLDGDTTRPEAAFAQAARLAAAFDKLPRLTRRRGSPRSGARS
;
A
#
# COMPACT_ATOMS: atom_id res chain seq x y z
N MET A 1 -7.70 -8.84 15.85
CA MET A 1 -6.48 -9.48 15.33
C MET A 1 -6.92 -10.75 14.63
N LEU A 2 -6.91 -10.79 13.29
CA LEU A 2 -7.08 -12.06 12.57
C LEU A 2 -5.79 -12.84 12.78
N ALA A 3 -5.72 -13.59 13.87
CA ALA A 3 -4.72 -14.63 13.98
C ALA A 3 -5.24 -15.81 13.15
N LEU A 4 -4.83 -15.91 11.89
CA LEU A 4 -4.78 -17.23 11.28
C LEU A 4 -3.84 -18.06 12.18
N THR A 5 -4.28 -19.28 12.48
CA THR A 5 -3.59 -20.18 13.40
C THR A 5 -2.08 -20.32 13.06
N PRO A 6 -1.20 -20.67 14.01
CA PRO A 6 0.25 -20.87 13.78
C PRO A 6 0.62 -21.94 12.73
N HIS A 7 -0.35 -22.49 12.01
CA HIS A 7 -0.24 -23.55 11.02
C HIS A 7 -0.68 -23.09 9.61
N GLY A 8 -0.88 -21.78 9.41
CA GLY A 8 -1.21 -21.18 8.13
C GLY A 8 -2.65 -21.44 7.65
N TYR A 9 -2.94 -20.94 6.44
CA TYR A 9 -4.24 -20.98 5.77
C TYR A 9 -4.92 -22.37 5.77
N ALA A 10 -4.16 -23.46 5.61
CA ALA A 10 -4.69 -24.82 5.59
C ALA A 10 -5.36 -25.24 6.92
N ALA A 11 -5.02 -24.59 8.03
CA ALA A 11 -5.59 -24.85 9.35
C ALA A 11 -6.68 -23.84 9.76
N THR A 12 -6.89 -22.78 8.97
CA THR A 12 -7.91 -21.77 9.27
C THR A 12 -9.26 -22.27 8.77
N THR A 13 -10.05 -22.80 9.70
CA THR A 13 -11.39 -23.31 9.45
C THR A 13 -12.41 -22.38 10.10
N ALA A 14 -13.68 -22.45 9.67
CA ALA A 14 -14.77 -21.78 10.36
C ALA A 14 -14.79 -22.08 11.86
N ARG A 15 -14.32 -23.28 12.25
CA ARG A 15 -14.20 -23.69 13.66
C ARG A 15 -13.08 -22.97 14.41
N SER A 16 -11.91 -22.74 13.81
CA SER A 16 -10.83 -22.00 14.47
C SER A 16 -11.13 -20.50 14.57
N ILE A 17 -11.75 -19.92 13.54
CA ILE A 17 -12.22 -18.52 13.55
C ILE A 17 -13.28 -18.33 14.65
N ALA A 18 -14.24 -19.24 14.74
CA ALA A 18 -15.31 -19.17 15.74
C ALA A 18 -14.78 -19.36 17.17
N ALA A 19 -13.79 -20.23 17.36
CA ALA A 19 -13.11 -20.39 18.65
C ALA A 19 -12.38 -19.11 19.08
N LEU A 20 -11.72 -18.40 18.16
CA LEU A 20 -11.08 -17.11 18.43
C LEU A 20 -12.09 -16.00 18.73
N GLY A 21 -13.23 -16.00 18.03
CA GLY A 21 -14.28 -15.00 18.20
C GLY A 21 -15.26 -15.27 19.34
N GLY A 22 -15.15 -16.42 20.01
CA GLY A 22 -16.05 -16.80 21.11
C GLY A 22 -17.50 -17.06 20.68
N PHE A 23 -17.73 -17.44 19.42
CA PHE A 23 -19.06 -17.71 18.88
C PHE A 23 -19.16 -19.12 18.28
N ALA A 24 -20.39 -19.58 18.00
CA ALA A 24 -20.60 -20.88 17.36
C ALA A 24 -20.24 -20.81 15.87
N PRO A 25 -19.57 -21.83 15.28
CA PRO A 25 -19.16 -21.82 13.87
C PRO A 25 -20.30 -21.55 12.87
N GLY A 26 -21.52 -21.95 13.20
CA GLY A 26 -22.71 -21.72 12.39
C GLY A 26 -23.08 -20.24 12.20
N VAL A 27 -22.64 -19.35 13.10
CA VAL A 27 -22.88 -17.90 13.00
C VAL A 27 -22.15 -17.30 11.79
N ILE A 28 -20.99 -17.84 11.42
CA ILE A 28 -20.26 -17.40 10.22
C ILE A 28 -21.14 -17.60 8.98
N TYR A 29 -21.74 -18.77 8.85
CA TYR A 29 -22.55 -19.11 7.68
C TYR A 29 -23.92 -18.41 7.65
N TYR A 30 -24.32 -17.74 8.74
CA TYR A 30 -25.47 -16.86 8.74
C TYR A 30 -25.18 -15.53 8.01
N HIS A 31 -23.92 -15.08 8.04
CA HIS A 31 -23.49 -13.82 7.46
C HIS A 31 -22.71 -13.99 6.15
N PHE A 32 -22.10 -15.16 5.92
CA PHE A 32 -21.21 -15.42 4.80
C PHE A 32 -21.55 -16.72 4.11
N THR A 33 -21.49 -16.71 2.78
CA THR A 33 -21.83 -17.88 1.96
C THR A 33 -20.82 -19.01 2.16
N ASP A 34 -19.55 -18.66 2.29
CA ASP A 34 -18.44 -19.56 2.58
C ASP A 34 -17.28 -18.80 3.26
N LEU A 35 -16.14 -19.47 3.45
CA LEU A 35 -14.96 -18.83 4.02
C LEU A 35 -14.30 -17.82 3.07
N ASP A 36 -14.39 -18.01 1.75
CA ASP A 36 -13.84 -17.05 0.78
C ASP A 36 -14.64 -15.72 0.86
N ASP A 37 -15.95 -15.78 1.07
CA ASP A 37 -16.84 -14.63 1.29
C ASP A 37 -16.54 -13.91 2.62
N LEU A 38 -16.29 -14.65 3.71
CA LEU A 38 -15.83 -14.09 4.98
C LEU A 38 -14.47 -13.38 4.83
N PHE A 39 -13.51 -14.03 4.18
CA PHE A 39 -12.18 -13.45 3.94
C PHE A 39 -12.26 -12.22 3.04
N LEU A 40 -13.14 -12.25 2.04
CA LEU A 40 -13.41 -11.11 1.16
C LEU A 40 -13.96 -9.91 1.94
N ALA A 41 -14.97 -10.13 2.79
CA ALA A 41 -15.56 -9.07 3.61
C ALA A 41 -14.53 -8.49 4.60
N THR A 42 -13.70 -9.35 5.16
CA THR A 42 -12.63 -8.96 6.09
C THR A 42 -11.53 -8.17 5.38
N ALA A 43 -11.11 -8.62 4.21
CA ALA A 43 -10.15 -7.92 3.36
C ALA A 43 -10.67 -6.53 3.01
N ALA A 44 -11.93 -6.43 2.56
CA ALA A 44 -12.56 -5.16 2.21
C ALA A 44 -12.61 -4.19 3.40
N PHE A 45 -13.05 -4.65 4.58
CA PHE A 45 -13.14 -3.80 5.78
C PHE A 45 -11.78 -3.26 6.23
N THR A 46 -10.76 -4.13 6.29
CA THR A 46 -9.41 -3.72 6.75
C THR A 46 -8.68 -2.84 5.73
N SER A 47 -8.95 -3.05 4.43
CA SER A 47 -8.37 -2.27 3.34
C SER A 47 -8.85 -0.82 3.29
N GLU A 48 -10.14 -0.56 3.50
CA GLU A 48 -10.69 0.80 3.40
C GLU A 48 -10.16 1.74 4.50
N GLU A 49 -10.08 1.26 5.75
CA GLU A 49 -9.50 2.05 6.84
C GLU A 49 -8.02 2.36 6.59
N ARG A 50 -7.28 1.39 6.04
CA ARG A 50 -5.84 1.54 5.77
C ARG A 50 -5.59 2.45 4.59
N GLU A 51 -6.35 2.34 3.51
CA GLU A 51 -6.29 3.28 2.38
C GLU A 51 -6.54 4.71 2.86
N ALA A 52 -7.58 4.94 3.69
CA ALA A 52 -7.88 6.25 4.25
C ALA A 52 -6.73 6.78 5.13
N ARG A 53 -6.13 5.91 5.95
CA ARG A 53 -4.97 6.25 6.79
C ARG A 53 -3.75 6.67 5.97
N TYR A 54 -3.45 5.97 4.87
CA TYR A 54 -2.36 6.32 3.96
C TYR A 54 -2.64 7.60 3.18
N ARG A 55 -3.87 7.79 2.69
CA ARG A 55 -4.30 9.04 2.05
C ARG A 55 -4.11 10.23 2.98
N ALA A 56 -4.56 10.11 4.23
CA ALA A 56 -4.38 11.16 5.24
C ALA A 56 -2.89 11.40 5.57
N GLY A 57 -2.10 10.32 5.72
CA GLY A 57 -0.68 10.40 6.05
C GLY A 57 0.21 10.98 4.93
N THR A 58 -0.23 10.86 3.68
CA THR A 58 0.48 11.37 2.50
C THR A 58 -0.10 12.69 1.96
N ALA A 59 -1.23 13.14 2.51
CA ALA A 59 -1.84 14.42 2.14
C ALA A 59 -0.87 15.58 2.41
N GLY A 60 -0.70 16.45 1.42
CA GLY A 60 0.14 17.64 1.54
C GLY A 60 1.65 17.37 1.53
N VAL A 61 2.09 16.13 1.29
CA VAL A 61 3.51 15.83 1.09
C VAL A 61 4.04 16.54 -0.16
N THR A 62 5.11 17.31 0.00
CA THR A 62 5.69 18.11 -1.10
C THR A 62 7.13 17.75 -1.44
N THR A 63 7.75 16.88 -0.64
CA THR A 63 9.13 16.41 -0.80
C THR A 63 9.19 14.90 -0.67
N ALA A 64 10.16 14.27 -1.35
CA ALA A 64 10.33 12.82 -1.28
C ALA A 64 10.80 12.39 0.12
N VAL A 65 11.60 13.21 0.82
CA VAL A 65 12.04 12.89 2.19
C VAL A 65 10.84 12.80 3.13
N GLN A 66 9.93 13.78 3.07
CA GLN A 66 8.69 13.75 3.84
C GLN A 66 7.87 12.50 3.52
N LEU A 67 7.78 12.11 2.24
CA LEU A 67 7.06 10.89 1.87
C LEU A 67 7.65 9.65 2.55
N VAL A 68 8.98 9.48 2.48
CA VAL A 68 9.66 8.31 3.03
C VAL A 68 9.48 8.22 4.55
N ASP A 69 9.59 9.34 5.25
CA ASP A 69 9.38 9.39 6.70
C ASP A 69 7.93 8.97 7.05
N ARG A 70 6.94 9.50 6.34
CA ARG A 70 5.53 9.14 6.55
C ARG A 70 5.24 7.67 6.25
N LEU A 71 5.81 7.14 5.16
CA LEU A 71 5.64 5.72 4.82
C LEU A 71 6.30 4.81 5.85
N ARG A 72 7.40 5.23 6.48
CA ARG A 72 8.04 4.48 7.57
C ARG A 72 7.15 4.44 8.82
N ASP A 73 6.54 5.56 9.19
CA ASP A 73 5.61 5.62 10.33
C ASP A 73 4.39 4.72 10.09
N LEU A 74 3.78 4.83 8.90
CA LEU A 74 2.65 4.00 8.48
C LEU A 74 3.00 2.52 8.46
N TYR A 75 4.20 2.18 7.99
CA TYR A 75 4.69 0.81 8.01
C TYR A 75 4.78 0.26 9.44
N ALA A 76 5.33 1.03 10.38
CA ALA A 76 5.41 0.61 11.78
C ALA A 76 4.01 0.42 12.41
N GLU A 77 3.05 1.28 12.07
CA GLU A 77 1.64 1.13 12.48
C GLU A 77 1.00 -0.15 11.91
N ASP A 78 1.27 -0.46 10.63
CA ASP A 78 0.73 -1.64 9.97
C ASP A 78 1.32 -2.94 10.53
N VAL A 79 2.62 -2.95 10.84
CA VAL A 79 3.28 -4.06 11.55
C VAL A 79 2.67 -4.22 12.94
N GLY A 80 2.57 -3.14 13.73
CA GLY A 80 2.04 -3.20 15.09
C GLY A 80 0.57 -3.61 15.18
N SER A 81 -0.21 -3.42 14.11
CA SER A 81 -1.62 -3.83 14.03
C SER A 81 -1.85 -5.24 13.48
N GLY A 82 -0.81 -5.92 12.98
CA GLY A 82 -0.93 -7.20 12.28
C GLY A 82 -1.60 -7.10 10.91
N HIS A 83 -1.77 -5.90 10.37
CA HIS A 83 -2.42 -5.70 9.06
C HIS A 83 -1.62 -6.36 7.94
N ILE A 84 -0.29 -6.27 8.00
CA ILE A 84 0.60 -6.85 6.99
C ILE A 84 0.47 -8.36 6.93
N GLU A 85 0.43 -9.02 8.09
CA GLU A 85 0.28 -10.47 8.21
C GLU A 85 -1.05 -10.93 7.59
N ALA A 86 -2.15 -10.25 7.93
CA ALA A 86 -3.46 -10.55 7.37
C ALA A 86 -3.48 -10.40 5.83
N VAL A 87 -2.86 -9.36 5.27
CA VAL A 87 -2.76 -9.17 3.81
C VAL A 87 -1.94 -10.29 3.16
N GLN A 88 -0.81 -10.70 3.76
CA GLN A 88 0.01 -11.80 3.23
C GLN A 88 -0.75 -13.13 3.23
N GLU A 89 -1.53 -13.40 4.26
CA GLU A 89 -2.34 -14.61 4.37
C GLU A 89 -3.47 -14.63 3.32
N LEU A 90 -4.13 -13.49 3.10
CA LEU A 90 -5.12 -13.33 2.04
C LEU A 90 -4.51 -13.49 0.64
N MET A 91 -3.31 -12.95 0.42
CA MET A 91 -2.56 -13.14 -0.83
C MET A 91 -2.17 -14.61 -1.05
N ALA A 92 -1.76 -15.32 -0.01
CA ALA A 92 -1.44 -16.74 -0.07
C ALA A 92 -2.67 -17.62 -0.30
N ALA A 93 -3.83 -17.21 0.23
CA ALA A 93 -5.12 -17.87 0.05
C ALA A 93 -5.73 -17.68 -1.36
N ALA A 94 -5.39 -16.57 -2.02
CA ALA A 94 -5.97 -16.17 -3.29
C ALA A 94 -5.54 -17.07 -4.46
N ARG A 95 -6.37 -18.07 -4.78
CA ARG A 95 -6.18 -18.91 -5.98
C ARG A 95 -6.51 -18.15 -7.27
N PRO A 96 -5.72 -18.28 -8.36
CA PRO A 96 -6.04 -17.67 -9.64
C PRO A 96 -7.47 -18.00 -10.09
N GLY A 97 -8.21 -16.98 -10.54
CA GLY A 97 -9.60 -17.11 -11.00
C GLY A 97 -10.66 -17.12 -9.89
N SER A 98 -10.27 -17.11 -8.60
CA SER A 98 -11.22 -17.03 -7.49
C SER A 98 -11.77 -15.61 -7.28
N PRO A 99 -12.95 -15.45 -6.64
CA PRO A 99 -13.46 -14.15 -6.21
C PRO A 99 -12.47 -13.38 -5.31
N LEU A 100 -11.77 -14.09 -4.42
CA LEU A 100 -10.74 -13.53 -3.56
C LEU A 100 -9.57 -12.96 -4.37
N ALA A 101 -9.05 -13.70 -5.35
CA ALA A 101 -7.99 -13.20 -6.24
C ALA A 101 -8.44 -11.97 -7.03
N ALA A 102 -9.68 -11.95 -7.51
CA ALA A 102 -10.24 -10.78 -8.18
C ALA A 102 -10.34 -9.56 -7.24
N ALA A 103 -10.64 -9.78 -5.95
CA ALA A 103 -10.70 -8.74 -4.94
C ALA A 103 -9.32 -8.20 -4.57
N MET A 104 -8.35 -9.08 -4.28
CA MET A 104 -6.96 -8.67 -4.05
C MET A 104 -6.40 -7.90 -5.24
N ALA A 105 -6.71 -8.30 -6.47
CA ALA A 105 -6.31 -7.55 -7.65
C ALA A 105 -6.97 -6.16 -7.76
N ARG A 106 -8.23 -6.01 -7.33
CA ARG A 106 -8.89 -4.68 -7.26
C ARG A 106 -8.23 -3.81 -6.20
N GLU A 107 -7.92 -4.39 -5.05
CA GLU A 107 -7.29 -3.71 -3.94
C GLU A 107 -5.89 -3.22 -4.30
N THR A 108 -5.05 -4.09 -4.87
CA THR A 108 -3.73 -3.69 -5.38
C THR A 108 -3.83 -2.52 -6.35
N ARG A 109 -4.82 -2.52 -7.26
CA ARG A 109 -5.02 -1.39 -8.18
C ARG A 109 -5.39 -0.07 -7.48
N ARG A 110 -6.10 -0.11 -6.34
CA ARG A 110 -6.37 1.10 -5.54
C ARG A 110 -5.09 1.66 -4.93
N TRP A 111 -4.24 0.79 -4.38
CA TRP A 111 -2.91 1.18 -3.88
C TRP A 111 -2.00 1.73 -4.98
N GLU A 112 -2.03 1.12 -6.17
CA GLU A 112 -1.32 1.62 -7.34
C GLU A 112 -1.80 3.03 -7.75
N ALA A 113 -3.10 3.29 -7.72
CA ALA A 113 -3.67 4.60 -8.01
C ALA A 113 -3.22 5.66 -6.97
N LEU A 114 -3.23 5.31 -5.68
CA LEU A 114 -2.72 6.18 -4.62
C LEU A 114 -1.23 6.49 -4.81
N ALA A 115 -0.40 5.47 -5.09
CA ALA A 115 1.01 5.66 -5.37
C ALA A 115 1.24 6.55 -6.61
N GLU A 116 0.39 6.41 -7.64
CA GLU A 116 0.43 7.26 -8.83
C GLU A 116 0.16 8.73 -8.50
N GLU A 117 -0.87 9.02 -7.70
CA GLU A 117 -1.23 10.38 -7.25
C GLU A 117 -0.06 11.05 -6.51
N VAL A 118 0.57 10.32 -5.59
CA VAL A 118 1.71 10.79 -4.80
C VAL A 118 2.93 11.04 -5.71
N LEU A 119 3.26 10.09 -6.59
CA LEU A 119 4.38 10.24 -7.53
C LEU A 119 4.18 11.42 -8.50
N ARG A 120 2.96 11.61 -9.02
CA ARG A 120 2.62 12.77 -9.86
C ARG A 120 2.85 14.08 -9.12
N THR A 121 2.50 14.13 -7.84
CA THR A 121 2.71 15.31 -6.98
C THR A 121 4.19 15.63 -6.81
N LEU A 122 5.01 14.62 -6.49
CA LEU A 122 6.46 14.78 -6.30
C LEU A 122 7.20 15.15 -7.59
N LEU A 123 6.78 14.60 -8.73
CA LEU A 123 7.37 14.87 -10.04
C LEU A 123 6.92 16.19 -10.64
N ARG A 124 5.88 16.83 -10.09
CA ARG A 124 5.32 18.07 -10.63
C ARG A 124 6.39 19.16 -10.73
N GLY A 125 6.60 19.64 -11.96
CA GLY A 125 7.59 20.67 -12.26
C GLY A 125 9.03 20.19 -12.30
N LYS A 126 9.34 18.90 -12.08
CA LYS A 126 10.68 18.36 -12.29
C LYS A 126 10.86 17.87 -13.73
N PRO A 127 12.05 18.02 -14.34
CA PRO A 127 12.33 17.50 -15.68
C PRO A 127 12.18 15.96 -15.75
N LEU A 128 12.41 15.28 -14.63
CA LEU A 128 12.29 13.82 -14.51
C LEU A 128 10.88 13.30 -14.87
N ALA A 129 9.84 14.12 -14.74
CA ALA A 129 8.47 13.76 -15.13
C ALA A 129 8.34 13.36 -16.62
N ARG A 130 9.30 13.74 -17.47
CA ARG A 130 9.33 13.39 -18.90
C ARG A 130 9.98 12.04 -19.19
N LEU A 131 10.75 11.50 -18.24
CA LEU A 131 11.51 10.27 -18.40
C LEU A 131 10.85 9.06 -17.73
N VAL A 132 9.94 9.31 -16.79
CA VAL A 132 9.30 8.29 -15.97
C VAL A 132 7.86 8.09 -16.42
N ASN A 133 7.50 6.85 -16.78
CA ASN A 133 6.10 6.46 -16.89
C ASN A 133 5.53 6.30 -15.46
N VAL A 134 4.80 7.32 -15.00
CA VAL A 134 4.32 7.39 -13.61
C VAL A 134 3.41 6.22 -13.22
N PRO A 135 2.44 5.80 -14.05
CA PRO A 135 1.66 4.59 -13.76
C PRO A 135 2.55 3.36 -13.54
N THR A 136 3.51 3.10 -14.44
CA THR A 136 4.41 1.93 -14.29
C THR A 136 5.29 2.03 -13.05
N ALA A 137 5.81 3.22 -12.73
CA ALA A 137 6.58 3.44 -11.51
C ALA A 137 5.75 3.21 -10.23
N ALA A 138 4.48 3.61 -10.24
CA ALA A 138 3.55 3.37 -9.13
C ALA A 138 3.31 1.87 -8.91
N ARG A 139 3.06 1.11 -9.98
CA ARG A 139 2.92 -0.36 -9.90
C ARG A 139 4.18 -1.02 -9.38
N ALA A 140 5.34 -0.61 -9.87
CA ALA A 140 6.63 -1.12 -9.40
C ALA A 140 6.85 -0.84 -7.91
N ALA A 141 6.45 0.33 -7.42
CA ALA A 141 6.56 0.68 -6.00
C ALA A 141 5.66 -0.21 -5.11
N VAL A 142 4.41 -0.43 -5.51
CA VAL A 142 3.48 -1.31 -4.80
C VAL A 142 3.96 -2.77 -4.84
N ALA A 143 4.40 -3.24 -6.01
CA ALA A 143 4.95 -4.59 -6.16
C ALA A 143 6.20 -4.81 -5.30
N TYR A 144 7.11 -3.83 -5.26
CA TYR A 144 8.28 -3.86 -4.38
C TYR A 144 7.88 -3.93 -2.91
N TYR A 145 6.93 -3.10 -2.48
CA TYR A 145 6.42 -3.12 -1.11
C TYR A 145 5.84 -4.48 -0.73
N LEU A 146 4.93 -5.03 -1.55
CA LEU A 146 4.33 -6.34 -1.31
C LEU A 146 5.39 -7.45 -1.27
N GLY A 147 6.32 -7.46 -2.23
CA GLY A 147 7.40 -8.44 -2.27
C GLY A 147 8.35 -8.34 -1.07
N MET A 148 8.66 -7.12 -0.62
CA MET A 148 9.43 -6.89 0.60
C MET A 148 8.71 -7.50 1.82
N GLN A 149 7.40 -7.30 1.95
CA GLN A 149 6.63 -7.90 3.05
C GLN A 149 6.63 -9.42 2.99
N THR A 150 6.42 -9.99 1.81
CA THR A 150 6.47 -11.45 1.63
C THR A 150 7.83 -12.01 2.03
N LEU A 151 8.93 -11.38 1.61
CA LEU A 151 10.27 -11.83 1.95
C LEU A 151 10.59 -11.69 3.43
N THR A 152 10.21 -10.57 4.07
CA THR A 152 10.38 -10.38 5.52
C THR A 152 9.53 -11.35 6.33
N HIS A 153 8.33 -11.70 5.87
CA HIS A 153 7.49 -12.70 6.52
C HIS A 153 8.11 -14.11 6.42
N LEU A 154 8.75 -14.44 5.30
CA LEU A 154 9.32 -15.77 5.07
C LEU A 154 10.52 -16.11 5.96
N ASP A 155 11.37 -15.14 6.29
CA ASP A 155 12.56 -15.38 7.12
C ASP A 155 12.55 -14.68 8.48
N GLY A 156 11.53 -13.85 8.75
CA GLY A 156 11.41 -13.10 10.00
C GLY A 156 12.43 -11.98 10.15
N ASP A 157 13.17 -11.63 9.08
CA ASP A 157 14.23 -10.64 9.12
C ASP A 157 13.67 -9.21 9.04
N THR A 158 13.46 -8.63 10.21
CA THR A 158 12.97 -7.25 10.39
C THR A 158 14.02 -6.18 10.02
N THR A 159 15.26 -6.56 9.71
CA THR A 159 16.30 -5.59 9.29
C THR A 159 16.14 -5.16 7.82
N ARG A 160 15.46 -5.96 6.99
CA ARG A 160 15.28 -5.66 5.56
C ARG A 160 14.40 -4.43 5.31
N PRO A 161 13.20 -4.29 5.93
CA PRO A 161 12.41 -3.08 5.78
C PRO A 161 13.16 -1.85 6.26
N GLU A 162 13.90 -1.96 7.36
CA GLU A 162 14.71 -0.85 7.88
C GLU A 162 15.78 -0.40 6.87
N ALA A 163 16.54 -1.35 6.32
CA ALA A 163 17.54 -1.07 5.29
C ALA A 163 16.91 -0.47 4.02
N ALA A 164 15.74 -0.96 3.60
CA ALA A 164 14.99 -0.43 2.47
C ALA A 164 14.57 1.03 2.70
N PHE A 165 14.00 1.34 3.87
CA PHE A 165 13.64 2.72 4.23
C PHE A 165 14.84 3.64 4.38
N ALA A 166 15.97 3.14 4.91
CA ALA A 166 17.21 3.91 5.00
C ALA A 166 17.75 4.26 3.60
N GLN A 167 17.72 3.31 2.67
CA GLN A 167 18.12 3.54 1.29
C GLN A 167 17.15 4.48 0.56
N ALA A 168 15.84 4.31 0.76
CA ALA A 168 14.82 5.22 0.22
C ALA A 168 15.02 6.66 0.69
N ALA A 169 15.38 6.88 1.96
CA ALA A 169 15.65 8.21 2.50
C ALA A 169 16.84 8.90 1.82
N ARG A 170 17.92 8.14 1.53
CA ARG A 170 19.08 8.65 0.79
C ARG A 170 18.71 9.05 -0.64
N LEU A 171 17.95 8.21 -1.33
CA LEU A 171 17.47 8.49 -2.69
C LEU A 171 16.51 9.69 -2.71
N ALA A 172 15.62 9.78 -1.73
CA ALA A 172 14.69 10.89 -1.57
C ALA A 172 15.42 12.23 -1.38
N ALA A 173 16.46 12.26 -0.53
CA ALA A 173 17.27 13.46 -0.34
C ALA A 173 17.99 13.90 -1.63
N ALA A 174 18.46 12.95 -2.45
CA ALA A 174 19.03 13.26 -3.76
C ALA A 174 17.96 13.75 -4.75
N PHE A 175 16.79 13.12 -4.77
CA PHE A 175 15.66 13.50 -5.61
C PHE A 175 15.17 14.91 -5.33
N ASP A 176 15.07 15.31 -4.06
CA ASP A 176 14.57 16.62 -3.66
C ASP A 176 15.48 17.77 -4.13
N LYS A 177 16.79 17.52 -4.23
CA LYS A 177 17.78 18.48 -4.77
C LYS A 177 17.62 18.75 -6.27
N LEU A 178 16.89 17.92 -7.02
CA LEU A 178 16.68 18.13 -8.46
C LEU A 178 15.87 19.41 -8.71
N PRO A 179 16.32 20.30 -9.62
CA PRO A 179 15.70 21.59 -9.86
C PRO A 179 14.27 21.44 -10.41
N ARG A 180 13.37 22.34 -9.98
CA ARG A 180 12.04 22.48 -10.56
C ARG A 180 12.12 23.48 -11.72
N LEU A 181 11.62 23.10 -12.89
CA LEU A 181 11.49 23.97 -14.05
C LEU A 181 10.50 25.08 -13.69
N THR A 182 11.01 26.27 -13.41
CA THR A 182 10.18 27.46 -13.21
C THR A 182 9.49 27.78 -14.53
N ARG A 183 8.15 27.72 -14.56
CA ARG A 183 7.37 28.16 -15.71
C ARG A 183 7.58 29.67 -15.82
N ARG A 184 8.45 30.12 -16.73
CA ARG A 184 8.64 31.53 -17.07
C ARG A 184 7.27 32.08 -17.48
N ARG A 185 6.59 32.80 -16.59
CA ARG A 185 5.42 33.63 -16.96
C ARG A 185 5.93 34.60 -18.02
N GLY A 186 5.43 34.48 -19.24
CA GLY A 186 5.72 35.46 -20.28
C GLY A 186 5.26 36.83 -19.78
N SER A 187 6.18 37.80 -19.76
CA SER A 187 5.80 39.20 -19.53
C SER A 187 4.73 39.59 -20.54
N PRO A 188 3.65 40.30 -20.13
CA PRO A 188 2.81 40.99 -21.08
C PRO A 188 3.71 41.99 -21.83
N ARG A 189 3.79 41.87 -23.16
CA ARG A 189 4.38 42.95 -23.97
C ARG A 189 3.50 44.17 -23.74
N SER A 190 4.05 45.20 -23.10
CA SER A 190 3.47 46.53 -23.12
C SER A 190 3.46 47.01 -24.57
N GLY A 191 2.31 46.86 -25.22
CA GLY A 191 2.00 47.57 -26.45
C GLY A 191 1.59 48.99 -26.08
N ALA A 192 2.56 49.89 -26.00
CA ALA A 192 2.31 51.32 -26.11
C ALA A 192 2.27 51.72 -27.59
N ARG A 193 1.51 52.79 -27.86
CA ARG A 193 1.30 53.53 -29.13
C ARG A 193 0.12 52.98 -29.95
N SER A 194 -0.88 53.76 -30.33
CA SER A 194 -0.93 55.22 -30.61
C SER A 194 -2.31 55.78 -30.30
#